data_AF-A0A550BVF2-F1
#
_entry.id   AF-A0A550BVF2-F1
#
_cell.length_a   1.000
_cell.length_b   1.000
_cell.length_c   1.000
_cell.angle_alpha   90.00
_cell.angle_beta   90.00
_cell.angle_gamma   90.00
#
_symmetry.space_group_name_H-M   'P 1'
#
loop_
_entity.id
_entity.type
_entity.pdbx_description
1 polymer ?
#
loop_
_entity_poly.entity_id
_entity_poly.type
_entity_poly.pdbx_seq_one_letter_code
_entity_poly.pdbx_strand_id
1 'polypeptide(L)'
;MPKTRDLTLELRDLIERVIRLSPTGSGALPPTSAKSKLVAQIETIVKNPSLFTELLAVYTDYTQEQDTCREIDISPALRSLETLGTLCILAITALRSEVKLTGRVCELLRRIWHPLVEWLDILHPGHELVPVGSHVMRSLIPLYSFIFQQKASLVAALEDAPYQLVPQFAGLCEMVKGALMDSNAQLDVLAVEYGLRAVNFNVPRFCRLALGGVNCALDHWRVSHAQDLAMHQLELLYDLVVRQPGVFRMHSRSFVRNLSRIARALDALPDGRDPAIGACVILLGMAMGDESGEVAAWVVREPVMPLMLEIDGEEDEPEVGSLRWALSDGLSGIARKTVFYSVVRALCRHQLRPEHWLRFGKGPTREVIGEVMYRRVNLFRKEYRKTDCANAQCPRKGTPVHSRHCACFYIRYCSRTCQRTDWAQHRHDCLSYLRWEADGLEDIRAAGFSRKELNFISNLSRYYVDQHVVRILEDIDRIAGHSQTPPLILLTVDLVSMPPTHMVKLRKPSPIFGPSAGDIIVYVSVMTPNGNGPLRAAILDYSREELDSFAEGRVEEDSGVVVDGRRDPASEVVPLIIEDVD
;
A
#
# COMPACT_ATOMS: atom_id res chain seq x y z
N MET A 1 -42.83 -34.20 34.44
CA MET A 1 -41.96 -34.50 33.29
C MET A 1 -40.57 -34.85 33.80
N PRO A 2 -39.91 -35.91 33.30
CA PRO A 2 -38.53 -36.20 33.67
C PRO A 2 -37.66 -34.98 33.33
N LYS A 3 -36.79 -34.54 34.25
CA LYS A 3 -35.85 -33.44 34.01
C LYS A 3 -34.99 -33.83 32.81
N THR A 4 -35.14 -33.13 31.70
CA THR A 4 -34.26 -33.28 30.54
C THR A 4 -32.83 -33.00 31.00
N ARG A 5 -31.94 -33.94 30.70
CA ARG A 5 -30.53 -33.86 31.06
C ARG A 5 -29.86 -32.77 30.23
N ASP A 6 -29.25 -31.79 30.88
CA ASP A 6 -28.49 -30.73 30.20
C ASP A 6 -27.12 -31.28 29.77
N LEU A 7 -27.03 -31.64 28.49
CA LEU A 7 -25.82 -32.23 27.91
C LEU A 7 -24.67 -31.24 27.79
N THR A 8 -24.96 -29.94 27.69
CA THR A 8 -23.94 -28.88 27.60
C THR A 8 -23.20 -28.74 28.92
N LEU A 9 -23.94 -28.72 30.04
CA LEU A 9 -23.33 -28.69 31.38
C LEU A 9 -22.56 -29.98 31.70
N GLU A 10 -23.09 -31.14 31.32
CA GLU A 10 -22.37 -32.40 31.50
C GLU A 10 -21.08 -32.45 30.69
N LEU A 11 -21.12 -32.02 29.42
CA LEU A 11 -19.95 -31.94 28.56
C LEU A 11 -18.88 -31.04 29.18
N ARG A 12 -19.28 -29.87 29.70
CA ARG A 12 -18.40 -28.94 30.40
C ARG A 12 -17.71 -29.59 31.61
N ASP A 13 -18.46 -30.27 32.48
CA ASP A 13 -17.88 -30.97 33.64
C ASP A 13 -16.84 -32.02 33.22
N LEU A 14 -17.15 -32.80 32.17
CA LEU A 14 -16.20 -33.78 31.64
C LEU A 14 -14.93 -33.14 31.07
N ILE A 15 -15.07 -32.04 30.32
CA ILE A 15 -13.92 -31.30 29.77
C ILE A 15 -13.05 -30.76 30.92
N GLU A 16 -13.64 -30.13 31.93
CA GLU A 16 -12.91 -29.61 33.09
C GLU A 16 -12.16 -30.72 33.84
N ARG A 17 -12.78 -31.91 33.98
CA ARG A 17 -12.11 -33.08 34.57
C ARG A 17 -10.93 -33.57 33.74
N VAL A 18 -11.04 -33.58 32.41
CA VAL A 18 -9.93 -33.94 31.52
C VAL A 18 -8.80 -32.91 31.59
N ILE A 19 -9.13 -31.61 31.68
CA ILE A 19 -8.14 -30.53 31.84
C ILE A 19 -7.40 -30.69 33.17
N ARG A 20 -8.11 -30.93 34.28
CA ARG A 20 -7.48 -31.14 35.61
C ARG A 20 -6.58 -32.38 35.67
N LEU A 21 -6.90 -33.42 34.89
CA LEU A 21 -6.07 -34.62 34.76
C LEU A 21 -4.92 -34.45 33.76
N SER A 22 -4.79 -33.32 33.08
CA SER A 22 -3.66 -33.05 32.19
C SER A 22 -2.60 -32.28 32.98
N PRO A 23 -1.40 -32.86 33.22
CA PRO A 23 -0.39 -32.23 34.06
C PRO A 23 0.08 -30.92 33.42
N THR A 24 -0.04 -29.81 34.14
CA THR A 24 0.40 -28.48 33.70
C THR A 24 1.90 -28.23 33.94
N GLY A 25 2.65 -29.22 34.41
CA GLY A 25 4.08 -29.16 34.69
C GLY A 25 4.67 -30.55 34.87
N SER A 26 5.99 -30.70 34.68
CA SER A 26 6.73 -31.95 34.43
C SER A 26 6.77 -33.01 35.56
N GLY A 27 5.72 -33.15 36.38
CA GLY A 27 5.61 -34.17 37.42
C GLY A 27 4.62 -35.27 37.04
N ALA A 28 5.10 -36.52 37.03
CA ALA A 28 4.39 -37.80 36.96
C ALA A 28 3.10 -37.87 36.10
N LEU A 29 3.17 -38.61 34.99
CA LEU A 29 2.02 -38.91 34.13
C LEU A 29 0.87 -39.55 34.93
N PRO A 30 -0.34 -38.96 34.93
CA PRO A 30 -1.51 -39.58 35.53
C PRO A 30 -1.88 -40.89 34.79
N PRO A 31 -2.61 -41.82 35.44
CA PRO A 31 -3.00 -43.07 34.83
C PRO A 31 -3.83 -42.82 33.55
N THR A 32 -3.23 -43.15 32.40
CA THR A 32 -3.78 -42.98 31.04
C THR A 32 -5.19 -43.52 30.90
N SER A 33 -5.56 -44.57 31.67
CA SER A 33 -6.88 -45.19 31.63
C SER A 33 -8.03 -44.31 32.10
N ALA A 34 -7.82 -43.39 33.05
CA ALA A 34 -8.88 -42.50 33.54
C ALA A 34 -9.19 -41.38 32.53
N LYS A 35 -8.14 -40.79 31.94
CA LYS A 35 -8.26 -39.77 30.89
C LYS A 35 -8.95 -40.33 29.65
N SER A 36 -8.54 -41.50 29.16
CA SER A 36 -9.17 -42.13 27.99
C SER A 36 -10.66 -42.46 28.21
N LYS A 37 -11.07 -42.85 29.43
CA LYS A 37 -12.49 -43.06 29.76
C LYS A 37 -13.30 -41.77 29.67
N LEU A 38 -12.76 -40.66 30.17
CA LEU A 38 -13.44 -39.36 30.08
C LEU A 38 -13.52 -38.85 28.64
N VAL A 39 -12.44 -39.00 27.85
CA VAL A 39 -12.45 -38.66 26.42
C VAL A 39 -13.51 -39.48 25.67
N ALA A 40 -13.62 -40.78 25.95
CA ALA A 40 -14.67 -41.62 25.34
C ALA A 40 -16.09 -41.14 25.72
N GLN A 41 -16.30 -40.66 26.95
CA GLN A 41 -17.58 -40.07 27.37
C GLN A 41 -17.86 -38.75 26.65
N ILE A 42 -16.85 -37.89 26.50
CA ILE A 42 -16.96 -36.65 25.70
C ILE A 42 -17.34 -37.00 24.26
N GLU A 43 -16.68 -37.97 23.62
CA GLU A 43 -17.03 -38.41 22.27
C GLU A 43 -18.48 -38.90 22.15
N THR A 44 -18.98 -39.61 23.16
CA THR A 44 -20.38 -40.05 23.20
C THR A 44 -21.35 -38.87 23.26
N ILE A 45 -21.06 -37.84 24.07
CA ILE A 45 -21.91 -36.65 24.17
C ILE A 45 -21.85 -35.82 22.89
N VAL A 46 -20.66 -35.62 22.32
CA VAL A 46 -20.46 -34.82 21.08
C VAL A 46 -21.26 -35.40 19.91
N LYS A 47 -21.44 -36.72 19.85
CA LYS A 47 -22.26 -37.38 18.82
C LYS A 47 -23.76 -37.09 18.96
N ASN A 48 -24.22 -36.68 20.14
CA ASN A 48 -25.65 -36.48 20.37
C ASN A 48 -26.18 -35.31 19.50
N PRO A 49 -27.21 -35.53 18.67
CA PRO A 49 -27.79 -34.48 17.82
C PRO A 49 -28.42 -33.32 18.60
N SER A 50 -28.82 -33.55 19.85
CA SER A 50 -29.42 -32.50 20.70
C SER A 50 -28.39 -31.67 21.47
N LEU A 51 -27.09 -31.92 21.26
CA LEU A 51 -26.05 -31.08 21.87
C LEU A 51 -26.04 -29.70 21.19
N PHE A 52 -26.01 -28.64 21.99
CA PHE A 52 -26.09 -27.25 21.56
C PHE A 52 -27.39 -26.90 20.81
N THR A 53 -28.52 -27.50 21.22
CA THR A 53 -29.84 -27.11 20.70
C THR A 53 -30.14 -25.63 20.91
N GLU A 54 -29.52 -24.98 21.88
CA GLU A 54 -29.59 -23.54 22.13
C GLU A 54 -28.93 -22.72 21.02
N LEU A 55 -27.90 -23.26 20.34
CA LEU A 55 -27.32 -22.63 19.16
C LEU A 55 -28.20 -22.87 17.94
N LEU A 56 -28.81 -24.06 17.84
CA LEU A 56 -29.71 -24.45 16.74
C LEU A 56 -31.09 -23.78 16.80
N ALA A 57 -31.47 -23.21 17.94
CA ALA A 57 -32.62 -22.32 18.08
C ALA A 57 -32.30 -21.00 17.37
N VAL A 58 -32.20 -21.07 16.03
CA VAL A 58 -31.92 -19.95 15.15
C VAL A 58 -33.03 -18.91 15.33
N TYR A 59 -32.64 -17.72 15.76
CA TYR A 59 -33.51 -16.55 15.78
C TYR A 59 -33.58 -15.98 14.36
N THR A 60 -34.41 -16.60 13.51
CA THR A 60 -34.64 -16.14 12.12
C THR A 60 -35.23 -14.72 12.03
N ASP A 61 -35.73 -14.17 13.14
CA ASP A 61 -36.39 -12.86 13.19
C ASP A 61 -35.43 -11.68 13.50
N TYR A 62 -34.11 -11.90 13.59
CA TYR A 62 -33.12 -10.84 13.91
C TYR A 62 -32.94 -9.77 12.81
N THR A 63 -33.73 -9.83 11.72
CA THR A 63 -33.64 -8.87 10.63
C THR A 63 -34.42 -7.58 10.95
N GLN A 64 -33.66 -6.55 11.36
CA GLN A 64 -33.90 -5.10 11.16
C GLN A 64 -34.36 -4.17 12.31
N GLU A 65 -34.79 -4.61 13.49
CA GLU A 65 -35.10 -3.65 14.57
C GLU A 65 -34.13 -3.78 15.77
N GLN A 66 -33.14 -2.87 15.81
CA GLN A 66 -32.06 -2.86 16.82
C GLN A 66 -32.52 -2.64 18.27
N ASP A 67 -33.76 -2.21 18.50
CA ASP A 67 -34.23 -1.82 19.84
C ASP A 67 -34.77 -3.00 20.69
N THR A 68 -35.07 -4.17 20.12
CA THR A 68 -35.59 -5.33 20.87
C THR A 68 -34.50 -6.26 21.43
N CYS A 69 -33.23 -6.04 21.08
CA CYS A 69 -32.12 -6.92 21.46
C CYS A 69 -31.83 -6.96 22.98
N ARG A 70 -32.34 -6.02 23.77
CA ARG A 70 -32.04 -5.92 25.21
C ARG A 70 -32.81 -6.90 26.10
N GLU A 71 -33.86 -7.55 25.58
CA GLU A 71 -34.75 -8.42 26.38
C GLU A 71 -34.52 -9.93 26.17
N ILE A 72 -33.68 -10.32 25.20
CA ILE A 72 -33.44 -11.72 24.89
C ILE A 72 -32.36 -12.29 25.81
N ASP A 73 -32.68 -13.35 26.56
CA ASP A 73 -31.69 -14.08 27.34
C ASP A 73 -30.77 -14.91 26.42
N ILE A 74 -29.65 -14.30 26.01
CA ILE A 74 -28.60 -14.95 25.22
C ILE A 74 -27.68 -15.86 26.06
N SER A 75 -27.86 -15.90 27.39
CA SER A 75 -26.99 -16.66 28.29
C SER A 75 -26.89 -18.16 27.94
N PRO A 76 -27.95 -18.86 27.48
CA PRO A 76 -27.83 -20.25 27.05
C PRO A 76 -26.90 -20.43 25.84
N ALA A 77 -27.02 -19.57 24.82
CA ALA A 77 -26.16 -19.60 23.64
C ALA A 77 -24.70 -19.29 24.01
N LEU A 78 -24.48 -18.30 24.88
CA LEU A 78 -23.15 -17.98 25.40
C LEU A 78 -22.51 -19.17 26.11
N ARG A 79 -23.23 -19.84 27.02
CA ARG A 79 -22.73 -21.06 27.69
C ARG A 79 -22.39 -22.19 26.71
N SER A 80 -23.19 -22.34 25.66
CA SER A 80 -22.95 -23.32 24.60
C SER A 80 -21.67 -22.97 23.80
N LEU A 81 -21.46 -21.71 23.45
CA LEU A 81 -20.24 -21.24 22.78
C LEU A 81 -19.01 -21.36 23.67
N GLU A 82 -19.12 -21.10 24.98
CA GLU A 82 -18.04 -21.30 25.93
C GLU A 82 -17.60 -22.77 26.03
N THR A 83 -18.59 -23.64 26.14
CA THR A 83 -18.38 -25.09 26.21
C THR A 83 -17.75 -25.59 24.90
N LEU A 84 -18.24 -25.09 23.76
CA LEU A 84 -17.71 -25.40 22.44
C LEU A 84 -16.27 -24.88 22.27
N GLY A 85 -15.96 -23.65 22.69
CA GLY A 85 -14.60 -23.10 22.67
C GLY A 85 -13.63 -23.90 23.54
N THR A 86 -14.07 -24.34 24.72
CA THR A 86 -13.25 -25.19 25.61
C THR A 86 -13.06 -26.59 25.02
N LEU A 87 -14.09 -27.16 24.38
CA LEU A 87 -14.00 -28.42 23.66
C LEU A 87 -13.00 -28.33 22.51
N CYS A 88 -13.02 -27.22 21.78
CA CYS A 88 -12.06 -26.89 20.73
C CYS A 88 -10.63 -26.82 21.29
N ILE A 89 -10.37 -26.11 22.40
CA ILE A 89 -9.06 -26.10 23.07
C ILE A 89 -8.61 -27.50 23.40
N LEU A 90 -9.50 -28.30 24.00
CA LEU A 90 -9.20 -29.67 24.39
C LEU A 90 -8.81 -30.50 23.16
N ALA A 91 -9.56 -30.36 22.06
CA ALA A 91 -9.24 -31.03 20.81
C ALA A 91 -7.88 -30.60 20.25
N ILE A 92 -7.55 -29.30 20.24
CA ILE A 92 -6.22 -28.77 19.82
C ILE A 92 -5.12 -29.33 20.70
N THR A 93 -5.24 -29.18 22.01
CA THR A 93 -4.18 -29.51 22.97
C THR A 93 -3.98 -31.03 23.08
N ALA A 94 -5.01 -31.83 22.79
CA ALA A 94 -4.93 -33.28 22.69
C ALA A 94 -4.39 -33.82 21.34
N LEU A 95 -4.09 -32.95 20.36
CA LEU A 95 -3.74 -33.31 18.97
C LEU A 95 -2.53 -34.24 18.81
N ARG A 96 -1.67 -34.40 19.81
CA ARG A 96 -0.52 -35.31 19.66
C ARG A 96 -0.87 -36.80 19.85
N SER A 97 -2.05 -37.14 20.41
CA SER A 97 -2.40 -38.55 20.65
C SER A 97 -3.86 -38.95 20.35
N GLU A 98 -4.80 -38.02 20.23
CA GLU A 98 -6.24 -38.32 20.18
C GLU A 98 -6.93 -37.83 18.89
N VAL A 99 -6.49 -38.32 17.72
CA VAL A 99 -7.04 -37.97 16.39
C VAL A 99 -8.56 -38.15 16.29
N LYS A 100 -9.13 -39.10 17.05
CA LYS A 100 -10.57 -39.40 17.03
C LYS A 100 -11.43 -38.26 17.59
N LEU A 101 -11.02 -37.63 18.69
CA LEU A 101 -11.77 -36.54 19.29
C LEU A 101 -11.84 -35.34 18.34
N THR A 102 -10.70 -34.96 17.74
CA THR A 102 -10.66 -33.88 16.74
C THR A 102 -11.62 -34.13 15.59
N GLY A 103 -11.64 -35.35 15.04
CA GLY A 103 -12.59 -35.73 13.99
C GLY A 103 -14.06 -35.54 14.41
N ARG A 104 -14.41 -35.88 15.66
CA ARG A 104 -15.76 -35.70 16.20
C ARG A 104 -16.13 -34.24 16.43
N VAL A 105 -15.19 -33.42 16.89
CA VAL A 105 -15.41 -31.98 17.02
C VAL A 105 -15.62 -31.35 15.64
N CYS A 106 -14.87 -31.77 14.62
CA CYS A 106 -15.10 -31.32 13.25
C CYS A 106 -16.50 -31.71 12.72
N GLU A 107 -16.93 -32.96 12.93
CA GLU A 107 -18.30 -33.39 12.57
C GLU A 107 -19.38 -32.56 13.27
N LEU A 108 -19.19 -32.28 14.56
CA LEU A 108 -20.07 -31.43 15.34
C LEU A 108 -20.14 -30.01 14.76
N LEU A 109 -18.99 -29.38 14.50
CA LEU A 109 -18.93 -28.03 13.93
C LEU A 109 -19.59 -27.95 12.56
N ARG A 110 -19.42 -28.97 11.70
CA ARG A 110 -20.14 -29.04 10.42
C ARG A 110 -21.66 -29.07 10.63
N ARG A 111 -22.14 -29.82 11.63
CA ARG A 111 -23.57 -29.93 11.95
C ARG A 111 -24.16 -28.62 12.45
N ILE A 112 -23.43 -27.87 13.28
CA ILE A 112 -23.89 -26.59 13.85
C ILE A 112 -23.37 -25.38 13.07
N TRP A 113 -22.87 -25.57 11.85
CA TRP A 113 -22.08 -24.55 11.16
C TRP A 113 -22.85 -23.26 10.92
N HIS A 114 -24.03 -23.33 10.29
CA HIS A 114 -24.81 -22.12 9.98
C HIS A 114 -25.24 -21.36 11.25
N PRO A 115 -25.84 -22.02 12.26
CA PRO A 115 -26.24 -21.30 13.47
C PRO A 115 -25.03 -20.76 14.24
N LEU A 116 -23.91 -21.48 14.22
CA LEU A 116 -22.67 -21.00 14.81
C LEU A 116 -22.20 -19.70 14.14
N VAL A 117 -22.13 -19.63 12.81
CA VAL A 117 -21.71 -18.40 12.10
C VAL A 117 -22.64 -17.22 12.42
N GLU A 118 -23.95 -17.44 12.48
CA GLU A 118 -24.92 -16.40 12.86
C GLU A 118 -24.69 -15.87 14.27
N TRP A 119 -24.48 -16.76 15.25
CA TRP A 119 -24.17 -16.36 16.62
C TRP A 119 -22.86 -15.59 16.72
N LEU A 120 -21.86 -15.98 15.93
CA LEU A 120 -20.57 -15.29 15.95
C LEU A 120 -20.64 -13.90 15.30
N ASP A 121 -21.52 -13.70 14.31
CA ASP A 121 -21.86 -12.37 13.80
C ASP A 121 -22.54 -11.54 14.88
N ILE A 122 -23.60 -12.05 15.53
CA ILE A 122 -24.31 -11.34 16.60
C ILE A 122 -23.33 -10.91 17.72
N LEU A 123 -22.39 -11.78 18.08
CA LEU A 123 -21.42 -11.52 19.14
C LEU A 123 -20.17 -10.77 18.66
N HIS A 124 -20.10 -10.38 17.38
CA HIS A 124 -18.96 -9.67 16.84
C HIS A 124 -18.81 -8.30 17.53
N PRO A 125 -17.59 -7.93 17.99
CA PRO A 125 -17.35 -6.68 18.73
C PRO A 125 -17.86 -5.41 18.03
N GLY A 126 -17.89 -5.44 16.69
CA GLY A 126 -18.37 -4.32 15.87
C GLY A 126 -19.87 -4.01 15.99
N HIS A 127 -20.69 -4.90 16.58
CA HIS A 127 -22.12 -4.62 16.83
C HIS A 127 -22.39 -4.08 18.24
N GLU A 128 -21.36 -3.91 19.07
CA GLU A 128 -21.46 -3.37 20.44
C GLU A 128 -22.37 -4.16 21.41
N LEU A 129 -22.89 -5.32 21.00
CA LEU A 129 -23.76 -6.19 21.82
C LEU A 129 -22.99 -6.88 22.95
N VAL A 130 -21.69 -7.13 22.73
CA VAL A 130 -20.79 -7.73 23.72
C VAL A 130 -19.65 -6.75 23.99
N PRO A 131 -19.47 -6.30 25.25
CA PRO A 131 -18.34 -5.45 25.59
C PRO A 131 -17.02 -6.10 25.24
N VAL A 132 -16.13 -5.34 24.60
CA VAL A 132 -14.76 -5.76 24.31
C VAL A 132 -14.07 -6.04 25.66
N GLY A 133 -13.55 -7.26 25.83
CA GLY A 133 -12.96 -7.73 27.10
C GLY A 133 -13.88 -8.55 28.00
N SER A 134 -15.13 -8.82 27.59
CA SER A 134 -16.00 -9.77 28.30
C SER A 134 -15.42 -11.19 28.32
N HIS A 135 -15.82 -11.98 29.30
CA HIS A 135 -15.47 -13.40 29.39
C HIS A 135 -15.92 -14.21 28.16
N VAL A 136 -17.00 -13.77 27.50
CA VAL A 136 -17.48 -14.33 26.22
C VAL A 136 -16.40 -14.27 25.15
N MET A 137 -15.75 -13.11 24.98
CA MET A 137 -14.69 -12.95 23.97
C MET A 137 -13.51 -13.89 24.21
N ARG A 138 -13.15 -14.15 25.47
CA ARG A 138 -12.09 -15.12 25.82
C ARG A 138 -12.42 -16.54 25.38
N SER A 139 -13.70 -16.88 25.31
CA SER A 139 -14.18 -18.20 24.92
C SER A 139 -14.43 -18.34 23.42
N LEU A 140 -14.66 -17.22 22.72
CA LEU A 140 -14.76 -17.19 21.26
C LEU A 140 -13.39 -17.34 20.58
N ILE A 141 -12.33 -16.74 21.14
CA ILE A 141 -10.96 -16.82 20.58
C ILE A 141 -10.54 -18.28 20.28
N PRO A 142 -10.63 -19.24 21.23
CA PRO A 142 -10.18 -20.60 20.97
C PRO A 142 -11.08 -21.41 20.04
N LEU A 143 -12.39 -21.15 20.08
CA LEU A 143 -13.35 -21.70 19.13
C LEU A 143 -12.94 -21.32 17.71
N TYR A 144 -12.65 -20.05 17.53
CA TYR A 144 -12.19 -19.57 16.26
C TYR A 144 -10.86 -20.21 15.85
N SER A 145 -9.86 -20.23 16.74
CA SER A 145 -8.56 -20.83 16.46
C SER A 145 -8.69 -22.26 15.95
N PHE A 146 -9.59 -23.06 16.54
CA PHE A 146 -9.86 -24.42 16.10
C PHE A 146 -10.52 -24.50 14.72
N ILE A 147 -11.57 -23.71 14.46
CA ILE A 147 -12.25 -23.65 13.16
C ILE A 147 -11.23 -23.37 12.06
N PHE A 148 -10.31 -22.44 12.31
CA PHE A 148 -9.26 -22.08 11.36
C PHE A 148 -8.21 -23.19 11.18
N GLN A 149 -7.73 -23.83 12.24
CA GLN A 149 -6.81 -24.98 12.13
C GLN A 149 -7.41 -26.12 11.30
N GLN A 150 -8.72 -26.34 11.44
CA GLN A 150 -9.45 -27.40 10.77
C GLN A 150 -10.04 -26.96 9.43
N LYS A 151 -9.68 -25.78 8.91
CA LYS A 151 -10.27 -25.19 7.70
C LYS A 151 -10.27 -26.15 6.52
N ALA A 152 -9.19 -26.88 6.27
CA ALA A 152 -9.09 -27.87 5.19
C ALA A 152 -10.16 -28.98 5.33
N SER A 153 -10.45 -29.38 6.56
CA SER A 153 -11.51 -30.36 6.87
C SER A 153 -12.91 -29.75 6.84
N LEU A 154 -13.03 -28.43 6.99
CA LEU A 154 -14.29 -27.71 7.01
C LEU A 154 -14.64 -27.05 5.66
N VAL A 155 -13.76 -27.07 4.65
CA VAL A 155 -13.98 -26.48 3.31
C VAL A 155 -15.29 -26.96 2.68
N ALA A 156 -15.58 -28.26 2.74
CA ALA A 156 -16.84 -28.79 2.18
C ALA A 156 -18.09 -28.18 2.86
N ALA A 157 -18.02 -27.89 4.17
CA ALA A 157 -19.12 -27.23 4.87
C ALA A 157 -19.20 -25.72 4.58
N LEU A 158 -18.11 -25.11 4.09
CA LEU A 158 -18.09 -23.73 3.59
C LEU A 158 -18.70 -23.63 2.19
N GLU A 159 -18.50 -24.64 1.35
CA GLU A 159 -19.08 -24.71 0.00
C GLU A 159 -20.61 -24.89 0.03
N ASP A 160 -21.12 -25.60 1.04
CA ASP A 160 -22.56 -25.83 1.26
C ASP A 160 -23.28 -24.65 1.97
N ALA A 161 -22.54 -23.63 2.42
CA ALA A 161 -23.14 -22.51 3.14
C ALA A 161 -23.90 -21.55 2.21
N PRO A 162 -25.11 -21.09 2.59
CA PRO A 162 -25.82 -20.10 1.80
C PRO A 162 -24.95 -18.84 1.67
N TYR A 163 -24.85 -18.31 0.44
CA TYR A 163 -23.99 -17.17 0.06
C TYR A 163 -24.11 -15.94 0.99
N GLN A 164 -25.19 -15.84 1.76
CA GLN A 164 -25.46 -14.76 2.72
C GLN A 164 -24.61 -14.83 4.01
N LEU A 165 -24.12 -16.01 4.40
CA LEU A 165 -23.32 -16.22 5.63
C LEU A 165 -21.80 -16.14 5.40
N VAL A 166 -21.36 -16.29 4.14
CA VAL A 166 -19.96 -16.08 3.73
C VAL A 166 -19.46 -14.70 4.20
N PRO A 167 -20.31 -13.64 4.16
CA PRO A 167 -20.15 -12.35 4.86
C PRO A 167 -19.65 -12.26 6.26
N GLN A 168 -20.07 -13.20 7.07
CA GLN A 168 -19.86 -13.16 8.49
C GLN A 168 -18.63 -13.99 8.85
N PHE A 169 -18.30 -14.95 7.99
CA PHE A 169 -17.15 -15.83 8.14
C PHE A 169 -15.79 -15.16 7.87
N ALA A 170 -15.72 -14.11 7.03
CA ALA A 170 -14.46 -13.38 6.88
C ALA A 170 -14.08 -12.58 8.11
N GLY A 171 -15.00 -11.81 8.70
CA GLY A 171 -14.70 -11.05 9.93
C GLY A 171 -14.16 -11.98 11.02
N LEU A 172 -14.61 -13.23 10.99
CA LEU A 172 -14.12 -14.35 11.75
C LEU A 172 -12.71 -14.83 11.38
N CYS A 173 -12.44 -15.19 10.12
CA CYS A 173 -11.14 -15.66 9.67
C CYS A 173 -10.02 -14.63 9.89
N GLU A 174 -10.37 -13.35 9.80
CA GLU A 174 -9.47 -12.20 10.01
C GLU A 174 -9.02 -12.11 11.48
N MET A 175 -9.92 -12.29 12.46
CA MET A 175 -9.59 -12.20 13.90
C MET A 175 -8.64 -13.32 14.39
N VAL A 176 -8.43 -14.37 13.60
CA VAL A 176 -8.14 -15.72 14.13
C VAL A 176 -6.89 -16.33 13.51
N LYS A 177 -6.56 -15.93 12.28
CA LYS A 177 -5.18 -15.95 11.80
C LYS A 177 -4.23 -15.33 12.83
N GLY A 178 -4.70 -14.24 13.44
CA GLY A 178 -4.17 -13.57 14.63
C GLY A 178 -3.58 -14.46 15.73
N ALA A 179 -3.97 -15.73 15.87
CA ALA A 179 -3.57 -16.56 16.99
C ALA A 179 -2.65 -17.74 16.64
N LEU A 180 -2.34 -18.00 15.36
CA LEU A 180 -1.66 -19.24 14.96
C LEU A 180 -0.68 -19.07 13.80
N MET A 181 0.60 -19.18 14.15
CA MET A 181 1.73 -19.24 13.23
C MET A 181 1.75 -20.56 12.46
N ASP A 182 1.54 -20.50 11.15
CA ASP A 182 2.37 -21.19 10.16
C ASP A 182 2.03 -20.68 8.75
N SER A 183 3.03 -20.03 8.14
CA SER A 183 2.97 -19.32 6.88
C SER A 183 2.81 -20.27 5.70
N ASN A 184 1.70 -20.18 4.98
CA ASN A 184 1.62 -20.69 3.62
C ASN A 184 0.93 -19.63 2.76
N ALA A 185 1.67 -19.02 1.84
CA ALA A 185 1.20 -17.90 1.01
C ALA A 185 -0.10 -18.19 0.24
N GLN A 186 -0.39 -19.47 -0.06
CA GLN A 186 -1.67 -19.89 -0.65
C GLN A 186 -2.86 -19.68 0.30
N LEU A 187 -2.65 -19.85 1.61
CA LEU A 187 -3.67 -19.64 2.64
C LEU A 187 -3.97 -18.16 2.86
N ASP A 188 -3.07 -17.27 2.48
CA ASP A 188 -3.27 -15.83 2.57
C ASP A 188 -4.13 -15.30 1.43
N VAL A 189 -3.86 -15.75 0.21
CA VAL A 189 -4.71 -15.48 -0.95
C VAL A 189 -6.14 -15.98 -0.72
N LEU A 190 -6.31 -17.20 -0.21
CA LEU A 190 -7.63 -17.74 0.12
C LEU A 190 -8.32 -16.94 1.23
N ALA A 191 -7.59 -16.51 2.27
CA ALA A 191 -8.18 -15.72 3.34
C ALA A 191 -8.66 -14.35 2.85
N VAL A 192 -7.88 -13.67 2.00
CA VAL A 192 -8.32 -12.44 1.32
C VAL A 192 -9.54 -12.72 0.45
N GLU A 193 -9.56 -13.82 -0.31
CA GLU A 193 -10.69 -14.16 -1.17
C GLU A 193 -11.97 -14.43 -0.37
N TYR A 194 -11.92 -15.26 0.67
CA TYR A 194 -13.06 -15.48 1.58
C TYR A 194 -13.43 -14.18 2.30
N GLY A 195 -12.41 -13.43 2.73
CA GLY A 195 -12.42 -12.05 3.19
C GLY A 195 -13.32 -11.13 2.38
N LEU A 196 -13.05 -11.12 1.08
CA LEU A 196 -13.76 -10.31 0.10
C LEU A 196 -15.13 -10.86 -0.20
N ARG A 197 -15.29 -12.17 -0.49
CA ARG A 197 -16.60 -12.81 -0.68
C ARG A 197 -17.54 -12.44 0.43
N ALA A 198 -16.99 -12.36 1.63
CA ALA A 198 -17.75 -12.00 2.78
C ALA A 198 -18.24 -10.55 2.79
N VAL A 199 -17.44 -9.58 2.43
CA VAL A 199 -17.98 -8.24 2.29
C VAL A 199 -18.77 -8.07 1.00
N ASN A 200 -19.25 -9.14 0.34
CA ASN A 200 -19.83 -9.16 -1.00
C ASN A 200 -18.90 -8.46 -2.00
N PHE A 201 -17.61 -8.75 -1.91
CA PHE A 201 -16.51 -8.11 -2.62
C PHE A 201 -16.46 -6.59 -2.46
N ASN A 202 -17.08 -6.03 -1.40
CA ASN A 202 -16.95 -4.62 -1.03
C ASN A 202 -15.60 -4.37 -0.36
N VAL A 203 -14.57 -4.28 -1.19
CA VAL A 203 -13.17 -4.08 -0.78
C VAL A 203 -12.98 -2.95 0.26
N PRO A 204 -13.63 -1.77 0.13
CA PRO A 204 -13.57 -0.73 1.16
C PRO A 204 -14.10 -1.16 2.53
N ARG A 205 -15.16 -1.97 2.56
CA ARG A 205 -15.72 -2.51 3.82
C ARG A 205 -14.73 -3.47 4.45
N PHE A 206 -14.11 -4.37 3.68
CA PHE A 206 -13.07 -5.28 4.17
C PHE A 206 -11.91 -4.49 4.79
N CYS A 207 -11.36 -3.53 4.06
CA CYS A 207 -10.28 -2.68 4.56
C CYS A 207 -10.65 -1.93 5.85
N ARG A 208 -11.89 -1.46 5.98
CA ARG A 208 -12.37 -0.81 7.21
C ARG A 208 -12.44 -1.79 8.38
N LEU A 209 -12.91 -3.02 8.14
CA LEU A 209 -12.97 -4.06 9.16
C LEU A 209 -11.56 -4.45 9.61
N ALA A 210 -10.63 -4.62 8.66
CA ALA A 210 -9.26 -4.99 8.98
C ALA A 210 -8.53 -3.91 9.80
N LEU A 211 -8.65 -2.64 9.39
CA LEU A 211 -8.17 -1.51 10.20
C LEU A 211 -8.89 -1.40 11.55
N GLY A 212 -10.17 -1.78 11.63
CA GLY A 212 -10.91 -1.87 12.88
C GLY A 212 -10.30 -2.91 13.82
N GLY A 213 -9.92 -4.08 13.29
CA GLY A 213 -9.18 -5.11 14.02
C GLY A 213 -7.85 -4.62 14.57
N VAL A 214 -7.06 -3.89 13.76
CA VAL A 214 -5.79 -3.29 14.22
C VAL A 214 -6.03 -2.25 15.33
N ASN A 215 -7.06 -1.41 15.22
CA ASN A 215 -7.38 -0.44 16.28
C ASN A 215 -7.83 -1.14 17.58
N CYS A 216 -8.63 -2.19 17.47
CA CYS A 216 -9.01 -3.00 18.63
C CYS A 216 -7.78 -3.62 19.32
N ALA A 217 -6.82 -4.12 18.54
CA ALA A 217 -5.55 -4.61 19.05
C ALA A 217 -4.73 -3.51 19.74
N LEU A 218 -4.66 -2.30 19.15
CA LEU A 218 -4.00 -1.15 19.76
C LEU A 218 -4.59 -0.81 21.14
N ASP A 219 -5.92 -0.82 21.28
CA ASP A 219 -6.60 -0.55 22.55
C ASP A 219 -6.30 -1.61 23.63
N HIS A 220 -5.88 -2.81 23.21
CA HIS A 220 -5.62 -3.97 24.07
C HIS A 220 -4.16 -4.46 24.01
N TRP A 221 -3.21 -3.60 23.61
CA TRP A 221 -1.83 -4.00 23.30
C TRP A 221 -1.12 -4.80 24.39
N ARG A 222 -1.49 -4.59 25.66
CA ARG A 222 -0.93 -5.32 26.82
C ARG A 222 -1.33 -6.80 26.88
N VAL A 223 -2.28 -7.24 26.05
CA VAL A 223 -2.69 -8.64 25.95
C VAL A 223 -1.77 -9.34 24.96
N SER A 224 -1.20 -10.49 25.34
CA SER A 224 -0.17 -11.20 24.56
C SER A 224 -0.55 -11.49 23.09
N HIS A 225 -1.84 -11.56 22.77
CA HIS A 225 -2.33 -11.86 21.43
C HIS A 225 -2.69 -10.61 20.60
N ALA A 226 -2.63 -9.41 21.19
CA ALA A 226 -2.99 -8.18 20.50
C ALA A 226 -1.98 -7.83 19.39
N GLN A 227 -0.68 -8.04 19.65
CA GLN A 227 0.36 -7.85 18.66
C GLN A 227 0.17 -8.77 17.46
N ASP A 228 -0.05 -10.06 17.71
CA ASP A 228 -0.28 -11.03 16.65
C ASP A 228 -1.54 -10.66 15.86
N LEU A 229 -2.64 -10.30 16.52
CA LEU A 229 -3.85 -9.83 15.84
C LEU A 229 -3.54 -8.63 14.92
N ALA A 230 -2.83 -7.60 15.42
CA ALA A 230 -2.46 -6.45 14.60
C ALA A 230 -1.63 -6.84 13.38
N MET A 231 -0.63 -7.71 13.55
CA MET A 231 0.22 -8.21 12.46
C MET A 231 -0.60 -8.90 11.38
N HIS A 232 -1.47 -9.83 11.76
CA HIS A 232 -2.27 -10.60 10.78
C HIS A 232 -3.26 -9.71 10.02
N GLN A 233 -3.87 -8.73 10.69
CA GLN A 233 -4.76 -7.78 10.02
C GLN A 233 -3.98 -6.90 9.01
N LEU A 234 -2.73 -6.55 9.33
CA LEU A 234 -1.85 -5.85 8.41
C LEU A 234 -1.39 -6.75 7.25
N GLU A 235 -1.10 -8.03 7.49
CA GLU A 235 -0.77 -8.99 6.43
C GLU A 235 -1.92 -9.17 5.43
N LEU A 236 -3.16 -9.27 5.92
CA LEU A 236 -4.35 -9.39 5.06
C LEU A 236 -4.57 -8.13 4.21
N LEU A 237 -4.32 -6.96 4.81
CA LEU A 237 -4.27 -5.70 4.06
C LEU A 237 -3.12 -5.66 3.06
N TYR A 238 -1.94 -6.16 3.41
CA TYR A 238 -0.79 -6.23 2.51
C TYR A 238 -1.08 -7.11 1.29
N ASP A 239 -1.65 -8.29 1.49
CA ASP A 239 -2.00 -9.20 0.41
C ASP A 239 -3.08 -8.64 -0.50
N LEU A 240 -4.10 -8.00 0.07
CA LEU A 240 -5.15 -7.36 -0.70
C LEU A 240 -4.62 -6.16 -1.49
N VAL A 241 -3.85 -5.29 -0.85
CA VAL A 241 -3.53 -3.97 -1.40
C VAL A 241 -2.25 -3.98 -2.24
N VAL A 242 -1.24 -4.73 -1.80
CA VAL A 242 0.09 -4.75 -2.44
C VAL A 242 0.20 -5.89 -3.44
N ARG A 243 -0.31 -7.10 -3.11
CA ARG A 243 -0.23 -8.24 -4.05
C ARG A 243 -1.33 -8.26 -5.10
N GLN A 244 -2.45 -7.53 -4.89
CA GLN A 244 -3.57 -7.46 -5.84
C GLN A 244 -3.92 -6.02 -6.27
N PRO A 245 -2.96 -5.23 -6.81
CA PRO A 245 -3.16 -3.82 -7.11
C PRO A 245 -4.29 -3.57 -8.13
N GLY A 246 -4.55 -4.51 -9.06
CA GLY A 246 -5.61 -4.39 -10.07
C GLY A 246 -7.03 -4.52 -9.51
N VAL A 247 -7.21 -5.18 -8.37
CA VAL A 247 -8.52 -5.33 -7.70
C VAL A 247 -8.86 -4.06 -6.90
N PHE A 248 -7.83 -3.29 -6.51
CA PHE A 248 -7.96 -2.20 -5.55
C PHE A 248 -7.69 -0.83 -6.18
N ARG A 249 -8.71 -0.18 -6.74
CA ARG A 249 -8.62 1.25 -7.15
C ARG A 249 -9.12 2.24 -6.09
N MET A 250 -9.53 1.78 -4.90
CA MET A 250 -10.06 2.64 -3.84
C MET A 250 -9.00 3.10 -2.85
N HIS A 251 -7.98 3.79 -3.35
CA HIS A 251 -7.13 4.58 -2.46
C HIS A 251 -7.95 5.80 -2.02
N SER A 252 -8.60 5.71 -0.87
CA SER A 252 -9.20 6.88 -0.24
C SER A 252 -8.14 7.57 0.63
N ARG A 253 -8.11 8.91 0.57
CA ARG A 253 -7.23 9.69 1.43
C ARG A 253 -7.46 9.42 2.93
N SER A 254 -8.69 9.08 3.32
CA SER A 254 -9.02 8.70 4.69
C SER A 254 -8.36 7.38 5.12
N PHE A 255 -8.28 6.39 4.22
CA PHE A 255 -7.59 5.13 4.49
C PHE A 255 -6.09 5.36 4.70
N VAL A 256 -5.41 6.08 3.80
CA VAL A 256 -3.98 6.44 3.94
C VAL A 256 -3.71 7.16 5.26
N ARG A 257 -4.58 8.12 5.63
CA ARG A 257 -4.47 8.83 6.91
C ARG A 257 -4.67 7.91 8.11
N ASN A 258 -5.64 6.99 8.06
CA ASN A 258 -5.92 6.08 9.16
C ASN A 258 -4.74 5.12 9.38
N LEU A 259 -4.25 4.50 8.30
CA LEU A 259 -3.10 3.61 8.35
C LEU A 259 -1.81 4.34 8.79
N SER A 260 -1.62 5.61 8.39
CA SER A 260 -0.53 6.46 8.90
C SER A 260 -0.64 6.74 10.42
N ARG A 261 -1.86 6.87 10.96
CA ARG A 261 -2.05 7.01 12.42
C ARG A 261 -1.74 5.71 13.14
N ILE A 262 -2.23 4.59 12.60
CA ILE A 262 -1.97 3.24 13.11
C ILE A 262 -0.46 2.96 13.14
N ALA A 263 0.27 3.21 12.05
CA ALA A 263 1.72 2.98 11.99
C ALA A 263 2.46 3.69 13.13
N ARG A 264 2.14 4.97 13.38
CA ARG A 264 2.76 5.74 14.47
C ARG A 264 2.31 5.31 15.86
N ALA A 265 1.05 4.89 16.00
CA ALA A 265 0.54 4.37 17.27
C ALA A 265 1.22 3.04 17.64
N LEU A 266 1.40 2.15 16.65
CA LEU A 266 2.15 0.91 16.80
C LEU A 266 3.61 1.19 17.17
N ASP A 267 4.27 2.10 16.46
CA ASP A 267 5.68 2.44 16.71
C ASP A 267 5.94 2.98 18.13
N ALA A 268 4.96 3.69 18.70
CA ALA A 268 5.06 4.22 20.06
C ALA A 268 4.88 3.17 21.16
N LEU A 269 4.51 1.93 20.81
CA LEU A 269 4.29 0.85 21.76
C LEU A 269 5.53 -0.05 21.91
N PRO A 270 5.79 -0.60 23.11
CA PRO A 270 6.78 -1.65 23.28
C PRO A 270 6.47 -2.81 22.31
N ASP A 271 7.48 -3.28 21.60
CA ASP A 271 7.38 -4.37 20.62
C ASP A 271 6.43 -4.09 19.43
N GLY A 272 5.96 -2.85 19.26
CA GLY A 272 5.08 -2.44 18.16
C GLY A 272 5.80 -2.05 16.87
N ARG A 273 7.13 -2.11 16.85
CA ARG A 273 7.98 -1.71 15.73
C ARG A 273 7.70 -2.51 14.46
N ASP A 274 7.70 -3.84 14.53
CA ASP A 274 7.44 -4.70 13.36
C ASP A 274 6.06 -4.47 12.74
N PRO A 275 4.96 -4.41 13.52
CA PRO A 275 3.65 -3.96 13.02
C PRO A 275 3.68 -2.57 12.38
N ALA A 276 4.42 -1.62 12.95
CA ALA A 276 4.56 -0.29 12.37
C ALA A 276 5.24 -0.34 10.99
N ILE A 277 6.26 -1.19 10.83
CA ILE A 277 6.91 -1.44 9.53
C ILE A 277 5.91 -2.04 8.55
N GLY A 278 5.14 -3.05 8.95
CA GLY A 278 4.10 -3.65 8.12
C GLY A 278 3.10 -2.61 7.60
N ALA A 279 2.61 -1.73 8.49
CA ALA A 279 1.73 -0.63 8.12
C ALA A 279 2.40 0.37 7.15
N CYS A 280 3.68 0.68 7.34
CA CYS A 280 4.45 1.54 6.44
C CYS A 280 4.64 0.90 5.06
N VAL A 281 4.94 -0.41 5.01
CA VAL A 281 5.09 -1.16 3.77
C VAL A 281 3.79 -1.18 2.98
N ILE A 282 2.63 -1.36 3.62
CA ILE A 282 1.32 -1.28 2.96
C ILE A 282 1.10 0.11 2.35
N LEU A 283 1.40 1.18 3.10
CA LEU A 283 1.29 2.57 2.59
C LEU A 283 2.17 2.79 1.36
N LEU A 284 3.41 2.28 1.37
CA LEU A 284 4.32 2.38 0.23
C LEU A 284 3.87 1.51 -0.94
N GLY A 285 3.38 0.30 -0.68
CA GLY A 285 2.78 -0.55 -1.70
C GLY A 285 1.59 0.11 -2.39
N MET A 286 0.70 0.78 -1.64
CA MET A 286 -0.36 1.63 -2.19
C MET A 286 0.19 2.75 -3.06
N ALA A 287 1.20 3.47 -2.58
CA ALA A 287 1.82 4.57 -3.31
C ALA A 287 2.50 4.11 -4.60
N MET A 288 2.99 2.87 -4.64
CA MET A 288 3.63 2.27 -5.80
C MET A 288 2.64 1.72 -6.82
N GLY A 289 1.55 1.10 -6.34
CA GLY A 289 0.46 0.65 -7.18
C GLY A 289 -0.36 1.79 -7.79
N ASP A 290 -0.38 2.96 -7.13
CA ASP A 290 -0.99 4.16 -7.70
C ASP A 290 -0.11 4.79 -8.77
N GLU A 291 -0.67 4.84 -9.96
CA GLU A 291 0.07 5.27 -11.11
C GLU A 291 0.06 6.80 -11.31
N SER A 292 -0.97 7.47 -10.79
CA SER A 292 -1.12 8.94 -10.85
C SER A 292 -0.14 9.69 -9.93
N GLY A 293 0.42 9.00 -8.94
CA GLY A 293 1.23 9.60 -7.87
C GLY A 293 0.40 10.37 -6.83
N GLU A 294 -0.93 10.40 -6.92
CA GLU A 294 -1.78 11.03 -5.92
C GLU A 294 -1.66 10.37 -4.55
N VAL A 295 -1.62 9.04 -4.50
CA VAL A 295 -1.52 8.26 -3.27
C VAL A 295 -0.13 8.43 -2.66
N ALA A 296 0.92 8.38 -3.49
CA ALA A 296 2.27 8.75 -3.07
C ALA A 296 2.30 10.16 -2.47
N ALA A 297 1.63 11.12 -3.09
CA ALA A 297 1.52 12.48 -2.57
C ALA A 297 0.71 12.57 -1.26
N TRP A 298 -0.26 11.67 -1.02
CA TRP A 298 -0.95 11.59 0.27
C TRP A 298 -0.06 10.98 1.34
N VAL A 299 0.57 9.83 1.07
CA VAL A 299 1.50 9.17 1.99
C VAL A 299 2.60 10.14 2.40
N VAL A 300 3.20 10.83 1.44
CA VAL A 300 4.22 11.85 1.73
C VAL A 300 3.64 12.95 2.61
N ARG A 301 2.41 13.43 2.42
CA ARG A 301 1.85 14.53 3.25
C ARG A 301 1.56 14.12 4.69
N GLU A 302 1.31 12.84 4.93
CA GLU A 302 1.00 12.36 6.27
C GLU A 302 2.29 12.27 7.10
N PRO A 303 2.21 12.46 8.43
CA PRO A 303 3.36 12.50 9.33
C PRO A 303 4.03 11.12 9.56
N VAL A 304 3.81 10.15 8.67
CA VAL A 304 4.45 8.82 8.69
C VAL A 304 5.80 8.83 7.96
N MET A 305 6.03 9.79 7.06
CA MET A 305 7.29 9.85 6.30
C MET A 305 8.54 9.96 7.21
N PRO A 306 8.57 10.81 8.26
CA PRO A 306 9.71 10.81 9.19
C PRO A 306 9.95 9.46 9.85
N LEU A 307 8.88 8.76 10.26
CA LEU A 307 8.96 7.42 10.83
C LEU A 307 9.56 6.42 9.84
N MET A 308 9.10 6.43 8.58
CA MET A 308 9.66 5.55 7.53
C MET A 308 11.16 5.77 7.31
N LEU A 309 11.61 7.03 7.31
CA LEU A 309 13.01 7.40 7.12
C LEU A 309 13.87 7.06 8.34
N GLU A 310 13.29 7.16 9.55
CA GLU A 310 13.93 6.74 10.79
C GLU A 310 14.10 5.22 10.83
N ILE A 311 13.05 4.46 10.51
CA ILE A 311 13.12 3.00 10.42
C ILE A 311 14.10 2.55 9.33
N ASP A 312 14.12 3.16 8.14
CA ASP A 312 15.15 2.84 7.13
C ASP A 312 16.56 3.24 7.58
N GLY A 313 16.63 4.18 8.53
CA GLY A 313 17.84 4.82 8.98
C GLY A 313 18.73 4.00 9.90
N GLU A 314 18.12 3.10 10.68
CA GLU A 314 18.80 2.25 11.67
C GLU A 314 19.84 1.35 10.98
N GLU A 315 21.03 1.11 11.51
CA GLU A 315 21.94 0.16 10.86
C GLU A 315 21.50 -1.27 11.24
N ASP A 316 21.39 -2.17 10.26
CA ASP A 316 20.81 -3.51 10.46
C ASP A 316 21.62 -4.38 11.43
N GLU A 317 20.91 -4.96 12.39
CA GLU A 317 21.10 -6.36 12.77
C GLU A 317 20.62 -7.25 11.59
N PRO A 318 21.40 -8.26 11.17
CA PRO A 318 21.20 -9.01 9.92
C PRO A 318 19.91 -9.85 9.81
N GLU A 319 19.05 -9.90 10.84
CA GLU A 319 17.93 -10.85 10.92
C GLU A 319 16.53 -10.28 10.54
N VAL A 320 16.32 -8.96 10.48
CA VAL A 320 14.98 -8.35 10.21
C VAL A 320 14.66 -8.23 8.70
N GLY A 321 15.18 -9.15 7.88
CA GLY A 321 15.55 -8.89 6.48
C GLY A 321 14.46 -8.62 5.43
N SER A 322 13.18 -8.97 5.64
CA SER A 322 12.17 -8.92 4.54
C SER A 322 11.34 -7.63 4.51
N LEU A 323 10.69 -7.27 5.61
CA LEU A 323 9.82 -6.08 5.68
C LEU A 323 10.61 -4.79 5.55
N ARG A 324 11.79 -4.74 6.16
CA ARG A 324 12.69 -3.60 6.04
C ARG A 324 13.20 -3.41 4.62
N TRP A 325 13.51 -4.52 3.94
CA TRP A 325 13.86 -4.48 2.53
C TRP A 325 12.69 -3.91 1.70
N ALA A 326 11.45 -4.34 1.96
CA ALA A 326 10.27 -3.82 1.27
C ALA A 326 10.02 -2.33 1.55
N LEU A 327 10.23 -1.88 2.79
CA LEU A 327 10.13 -0.46 3.18
C LEU A 327 11.07 0.39 2.32
N SER A 328 12.32 -0.02 2.24
CA SER A 328 13.36 0.74 1.57
C SER A 328 13.26 0.71 0.04
N ASP A 329 12.77 -0.40 -0.54
CA ASP A 329 12.37 -0.42 -1.96
C ASP A 329 11.16 0.50 -2.22
N GLY A 330 10.18 0.53 -1.30
CA GLY A 330 9.06 1.46 -1.33
C GLY A 330 9.49 2.93 -1.30
N LEU A 331 10.48 3.29 -0.47
CA LEU A 331 11.06 4.64 -0.44
C LEU A 331 11.76 4.98 -1.77
N SER A 332 12.53 4.04 -2.33
CA SER A 332 13.10 4.19 -3.69
C SER A 332 12.00 4.38 -4.74
N GLY A 333 10.88 3.71 -4.54
CA GLY A 333 9.63 3.93 -5.25
C GLY A 333 9.09 5.36 -5.20
N ILE A 334 8.98 5.94 -4.01
CA ILE A 334 8.60 7.36 -3.82
C ILE A 334 9.58 8.29 -4.53
N ALA A 335 10.89 7.98 -4.48
CA ALA A 335 11.91 8.74 -5.19
C ALA A 335 11.65 8.79 -6.70
N ARG A 336 11.34 7.63 -7.32
CA ARG A 336 10.94 7.54 -8.73
C ARG A 336 9.68 8.37 -9.03
N LYS A 337 8.70 8.37 -8.13
CA LYS A 337 7.45 9.15 -8.24
C LYS A 337 7.64 10.67 -8.05
N THR A 338 8.85 11.16 -7.74
CA THR A 338 9.09 12.62 -7.65
C THR A 338 9.03 13.33 -9.01
N VAL A 339 8.89 12.61 -10.12
CA VAL A 339 8.53 13.18 -11.42
C VAL A 339 7.12 13.79 -11.44
N PHE A 340 6.23 13.32 -10.56
CA PHE A 340 4.87 13.84 -10.45
C PHE A 340 4.85 15.14 -9.63
N TYR A 341 4.22 16.18 -10.19
CA TYR A 341 4.06 17.49 -9.55
C TYR A 341 3.46 17.38 -8.14
N SER A 342 2.46 16.51 -7.97
CA SER A 342 1.73 16.32 -6.72
C SER A 342 2.63 15.80 -5.58
N VAL A 343 3.56 14.89 -5.91
CA VAL A 343 4.52 14.23 -5.00
C VAL A 343 5.62 15.19 -4.61
N VAL A 344 6.31 15.82 -5.57
CA VAL A 344 7.38 16.79 -5.25
C VAL A 344 6.83 17.98 -4.45
N ARG A 345 5.60 18.42 -4.75
CA ARG A 345 4.91 19.48 -3.98
C ARG A 345 4.65 19.04 -2.54
N ALA A 346 4.28 17.77 -2.33
CA ALA A 346 4.10 17.20 -1.01
C ALA A 346 5.43 17.14 -0.25
N LEU A 347 6.50 16.66 -0.88
CA LEU A 347 7.84 16.63 -0.30
C LEU A 347 8.32 18.01 0.12
N CYS A 348 8.08 19.04 -0.70
CA CYS A 348 8.47 20.41 -0.38
C CYS A 348 7.81 20.98 0.90
N ARG A 349 6.75 20.36 1.42
CA ARG A 349 6.14 20.77 2.70
C ARG A 349 6.93 20.26 3.89
N HIS A 350 7.64 19.15 3.72
CA HIS A 350 8.57 18.65 4.70
C HIS A 350 9.86 19.46 4.61
N GLN A 351 10.32 19.92 5.77
CA GLN A 351 11.63 20.55 5.90
C GLN A 351 12.69 19.44 6.02
N LEU A 352 12.70 18.53 5.04
CA LEU A 352 13.69 17.45 5.01
C LEU A 352 15.08 18.07 4.87
N ARG A 353 15.98 17.64 5.75
CA ARG A 353 17.38 18.02 5.74
C ARG A 353 18.13 17.22 4.65
N PRO A 354 19.29 17.69 4.17
CA PRO A 354 20.07 17.00 3.15
C PRO A 354 20.28 15.50 3.42
N GLU A 355 20.58 15.14 4.67
CA GLU A 355 20.80 13.77 5.13
C GLU A 355 19.58 12.84 4.96
N HIS A 356 18.36 13.39 4.95
CA HIS A 356 17.15 12.59 4.75
C HIS A 356 16.98 12.15 3.29
N TRP A 357 17.52 12.89 2.31
CA TRP A 357 17.43 12.48 0.90
C TRP A 357 18.21 11.20 0.62
N LEU A 358 19.30 10.99 1.37
CA LEU A 358 20.09 9.77 1.30
C LEU A 358 19.32 8.54 1.83
N ARG A 359 18.17 8.68 2.48
CA ARG A 359 17.40 7.52 2.98
C ARG A 359 16.41 6.96 1.94
N PHE A 360 16.34 7.57 0.76
CA PHE A 360 15.46 7.09 -0.31
C PHE A 360 16.10 6.03 -1.22
N GLY A 361 17.32 5.58 -0.94
CA GLY A 361 18.02 4.58 -1.73
C GLY A 361 18.82 3.60 -0.90
N LYS A 362 19.28 2.51 -1.53
CA LYS A 362 20.08 1.45 -0.92
C LYS A 362 21.47 1.36 -1.52
N GLY A 363 22.42 0.92 -0.69
CA GLY A 363 23.76 0.57 -1.15
C GLY A 363 24.41 1.69 -1.98
N PRO A 364 25.08 1.36 -3.10
CA PRO A 364 25.84 2.34 -3.88
C PRO A 364 24.97 3.38 -4.61
N THR A 365 23.67 3.11 -4.83
CA THR A 365 22.78 4.06 -5.54
C THR A 365 22.18 5.10 -4.59
N ARG A 366 22.41 4.97 -3.29
CA ARG A 366 21.85 5.81 -2.24
C ARG A 366 22.15 7.30 -2.45
N GLU A 367 23.40 7.64 -2.68
CA GLU A 367 23.84 9.03 -2.90
C GLU A 367 23.23 9.61 -4.17
N VAL A 368 23.22 8.82 -5.25
CA VAL A 368 22.68 9.22 -6.54
C VAL A 368 21.18 9.50 -6.46
N ILE A 369 20.42 8.63 -5.79
CA ILE A 369 18.97 8.82 -5.58
C ILE A 369 18.71 10.10 -4.78
N GLY A 370 19.46 10.31 -3.68
CA GLY A 370 19.33 11.50 -2.85
C GLY A 370 19.59 12.79 -3.61
N GLU A 371 20.65 12.83 -4.42
CA GLU A 371 21.01 13.99 -5.24
C GLU A 371 19.94 14.30 -6.30
N VAL A 372 19.43 13.28 -7.00
CA VAL A 372 18.35 13.46 -7.98
C VAL A 372 17.09 14.02 -7.32
N MET A 373 16.70 13.49 -6.16
CA MET A 373 15.55 14.02 -5.41
C MET A 373 15.76 15.46 -4.97
N TYR A 374 16.95 15.78 -4.45
CA TYR A 374 17.32 17.13 -4.05
C TYR A 374 17.20 18.11 -5.23
N ARG A 375 17.75 17.76 -6.40
CA ARG A 375 17.63 18.54 -7.64
C ARG A 375 16.17 18.78 -8.04
N ARG A 376 15.34 17.73 -8.04
CA ARG A 376 13.91 17.84 -8.39
C ARG A 376 13.15 18.76 -7.44
N VAL A 377 13.39 18.61 -6.14
CA VAL A 377 12.77 19.45 -5.10
C VAL A 377 13.22 20.91 -5.23
N ASN A 378 14.49 21.14 -5.53
CA ASN A 378 15.02 22.50 -5.73
C ASN A 378 14.54 23.13 -7.02
N LEU A 379 14.48 22.39 -8.13
CA LEU A 379 13.86 22.87 -9.36
C LEU A 379 12.39 23.23 -9.11
N PHE A 380 11.67 22.39 -8.37
CA PHE A 380 10.30 22.70 -7.97
C PHE A 380 10.22 23.97 -7.13
N ARG A 381 11.11 24.17 -6.15
CA ARG A 381 11.13 25.40 -5.35
C ARG A 381 11.45 26.63 -6.21
N LYS A 382 12.45 26.54 -7.08
CA LYS A 382 12.87 27.61 -7.98
C LYS A 382 11.74 28.02 -8.92
N GLU A 383 11.09 27.08 -9.60
CA GLU A 383 10.05 27.37 -10.57
C GLU A 383 8.67 27.57 -9.94
N TYR A 384 8.35 26.76 -8.92
CA TYR A 384 7.01 26.70 -8.32
C TYR A 384 6.84 27.54 -7.04
N ARG A 385 7.89 28.14 -6.46
CA ARG A 385 7.78 29.07 -5.31
C ARG A 385 8.28 30.50 -5.58
N LYS A 386 8.46 30.92 -6.84
CA LYS A 386 8.69 32.35 -7.17
C LYS A 386 7.59 33.21 -6.52
N THR A 387 7.98 34.19 -5.73
CA THR A 387 7.02 35.09 -5.05
C THR A 387 6.84 36.42 -5.78
N ASP A 388 7.71 36.69 -6.76
CA ASP A 388 7.67 37.93 -7.53
C ASP A 388 6.53 37.95 -8.54
N CYS A 389 5.89 39.11 -8.62
CA CYS A 389 4.92 39.42 -9.65
C CYS A 389 5.65 39.76 -10.96
N ALA A 390 5.26 39.13 -12.07
CA ALA A 390 5.86 39.37 -13.37
C ALA A 390 5.55 40.75 -13.94
N ASN A 391 4.36 41.31 -13.63
CA ASN A 391 4.03 42.69 -13.98
C ASN A 391 5.12 43.65 -13.46
N ALA A 392 5.90 44.22 -14.38
CA ALA A 392 7.01 45.10 -14.05
C ALA A 392 6.58 46.34 -13.26
N GLN A 393 5.33 46.77 -13.42
CA GLN A 393 4.72 47.92 -12.74
C GLN A 393 3.98 47.53 -11.45
N CYS A 394 4.18 46.32 -10.94
CA CYS A 394 3.51 45.89 -9.71
C CYS A 394 4.01 46.71 -8.51
N PRO A 395 3.12 47.41 -7.76
CA PRO A 395 3.52 48.19 -6.59
C PRO A 395 4.02 47.32 -5.42
N ARG A 396 3.86 45.99 -5.52
CA ARG A 396 4.31 45.00 -4.52
C ARG A 396 5.47 44.13 -5.02
N LYS A 397 6.18 44.57 -6.06
CA LYS A 397 7.33 43.82 -6.60
C LYS A 397 8.39 43.64 -5.49
N GLY A 398 8.91 42.42 -5.33
CA GLY A 398 9.83 42.05 -4.25
C GLY A 398 9.17 41.76 -2.89
N THR A 399 7.85 41.94 -2.73
CA THR A 399 7.15 41.53 -1.51
C THR A 399 6.56 40.12 -1.68
N PRO A 400 6.83 39.17 -0.77
CA PRO A 400 6.22 37.85 -0.83
C PRO A 400 4.70 37.93 -0.75
N VAL A 401 4.03 37.61 -1.85
CA VAL A 401 2.56 37.63 -1.95
C VAL A 401 2.06 36.30 -2.49
N HIS A 402 0.83 35.93 -2.14
CA HIS A 402 0.20 34.76 -2.71
C HIS A 402 -0.01 34.98 -4.21
N SER A 403 0.88 34.41 -5.02
CA SER A 403 0.93 34.61 -6.44
C SER A 403 0.04 33.61 -7.18
N ARG A 404 -0.74 34.08 -8.14
CA ARG A 404 -1.51 33.25 -9.08
C ARG A 404 -0.66 32.93 -10.29
N HIS A 405 -0.67 31.68 -10.72
CA HIS A 405 -0.04 31.26 -11.97
C HIS A 405 -0.87 31.70 -13.17
N CYS A 406 -0.18 32.12 -14.24
CA CYS A 406 -0.75 32.14 -15.57
C CYS A 406 -1.03 30.70 -16.06
N ALA A 407 -1.83 30.55 -17.11
CA ALA A 407 -2.10 29.26 -17.74
C ALA A 407 -0.84 28.58 -18.30
N CYS A 408 0.19 29.35 -18.68
CA CYS A 408 1.49 28.83 -19.11
C CYS A 408 2.39 28.34 -17.96
N PHE A 409 2.02 28.60 -16.69
CA PHE A 409 2.79 28.29 -15.47
C PHE A 409 4.17 28.93 -15.30
N TYR A 410 4.76 29.55 -16.33
CA TYR A 410 6.04 30.27 -16.23
C TYR A 410 5.94 31.61 -15.50
N ILE A 411 4.81 32.30 -15.67
CA ILE A 411 4.60 33.65 -15.16
C ILE A 411 3.56 33.68 -14.03
N ARG A 412 3.75 34.60 -13.09
CA ARG A 412 2.95 34.75 -11.88
C ARG A 412 2.54 36.18 -11.64
N TYR A 413 1.38 36.34 -11.03
CA TYR A 413 0.83 37.64 -10.69
C TYR A 413 0.30 37.66 -9.26
N CYS A 414 0.56 38.75 -8.53
CA CYS A 414 0.00 38.93 -7.19
C CYS A 414 -1.52 39.16 -7.20
N SER A 415 -2.09 39.54 -8.35
CA SER A 415 -3.50 39.88 -8.51
C SER A 415 -3.97 39.70 -9.96
N ARG A 416 -5.29 39.62 -10.17
CA ARG A 416 -5.88 39.66 -11.52
C ARG A 416 -5.60 40.98 -12.25
N THR A 417 -5.49 42.08 -11.52
CA THR A 417 -5.18 43.39 -12.10
C THR A 417 -3.78 43.38 -12.72
N CYS A 418 -2.77 42.91 -11.97
CA CYS A 418 -1.41 42.78 -12.52
C CYS A 418 -1.35 41.84 -13.72
N GLN A 419 -2.10 40.73 -13.70
CA GLN A 419 -2.20 39.84 -14.85
C GLN A 419 -2.77 40.56 -16.08
N ARG A 420 -3.85 41.34 -15.91
CA ARG A 420 -4.48 42.08 -17.02
C ARG A 420 -3.58 43.17 -17.58
N THR A 421 -2.86 43.88 -16.70
CA THR A 421 -1.90 44.93 -17.10
C THR A 421 -0.77 44.35 -17.93
N ASP A 422 -0.21 43.23 -17.51
CA ASP A 422 0.90 42.56 -18.21
C ASP A 422 0.45 41.75 -19.43
N TRP A 423 -0.86 41.47 -19.55
CA TRP A 423 -1.39 40.53 -20.56
C TRP A 423 -1.05 40.93 -21.99
N ALA A 424 -1.05 42.22 -22.33
CA ALA A 424 -0.75 42.67 -23.69
C ALA A 424 0.67 42.25 -24.13
N GLN A 425 1.64 42.33 -23.21
CA GLN A 425 3.02 41.91 -23.46
C GLN A 425 3.15 40.39 -23.37
N HIS A 426 2.60 39.79 -22.31
CA HIS A 426 2.74 38.36 -22.05
C HIS A 426 1.96 37.46 -23.03
N ARG A 427 0.86 37.92 -23.64
CA ARG A 427 -0.04 37.06 -24.42
C ARG A 427 0.69 36.32 -25.55
N HIS A 428 1.64 36.97 -26.22
CA HIS A 428 2.39 36.34 -27.31
C HIS A 428 3.23 35.17 -26.80
N ASP A 429 3.99 35.37 -25.72
CA ASP A 429 4.78 34.32 -25.08
C ASP A 429 3.87 33.24 -24.48
N CYS A 430 2.76 33.64 -23.85
CA CYS A 430 1.81 32.68 -23.28
C CYS A 430 1.25 31.75 -24.35
N LEU A 431 0.93 32.28 -25.53
CA LEU A 431 0.38 31.50 -26.64
C LEU A 431 1.44 30.66 -27.32
N SER A 432 2.69 31.11 -27.41
CA SER A 432 3.77 30.26 -27.93
C SER A 432 3.94 29.05 -27.00
N TYR A 433 4.06 29.25 -25.68
CA TYR A 433 4.11 28.17 -24.69
C TYR A 433 2.91 27.22 -24.75
N LEU A 434 1.70 27.74 -25.00
CA LEU A 434 0.49 26.92 -25.13
C LEU A 434 0.35 26.23 -26.51
N ARG A 435 0.98 26.75 -27.57
CA ARG A 435 0.97 26.08 -28.90
C ARG A 435 1.80 24.81 -28.89
N TRP A 436 2.91 24.79 -28.16
CA TRP A 436 3.63 23.54 -27.85
C TRP A 436 2.72 22.51 -27.18
N GLU A 437 1.62 22.94 -26.52
CA GLU A 437 0.63 22.01 -25.94
C GLU A 437 -0.41 21.45 -26.92
N ALA A 438 -0.47 21.90 -28.17
CA ALA A 438 -1.51 21.45 -29.11
C ALA A 438 -1.10 20.19 -29.90
N ASP A 439 0.15 20.11 -30.38
CA ASP A 439 0.50 19.18 -31.47
C ASP A 439 1.09 17.82 -31.02
N GLY A 440 1.17 17.54 -29.72
CA GLY A 440 1.63 16.22 -29.22
C GLY A 440 1.09 15.84 -27.83
N LEU A 441 0.13 16.62 -27.33
CA LEU A 441 -0.28 16.61 -25.92
C LEU A 441 -1.69 16.03 -25.71
N GLU A 442 -2.44 15.77 -26.78
CA GLU A 442 -3.73 15.06 -26.70
C GLU A 442 -3.56 13.64 -26.15
N ASP A 443 -2.55 12.91 -26.61
CA ASP A 443 -2.23 11.57 -26.10
C ASP A 443 -1.85 11.59 -24.61
N ILE A 444 -1.19 12.65 -24.15
CA ILE A 444 -0.80 12.78 -22.74
C ILE A 444 -1.96 13.21 -21.84
N ARG A 445 -2.84 14.07 -22.35
CA ARG A 445 -4.08 14.39 -21.64
C ARG A 445 -4.99 13.16 -21.58
N ALA A 446 -5.04 12.35 -22.64
CA ALA A 446 -5.71 11.05 -22.64
C ALA A 446 -5.08 10.09 -21.61
N ALA A 447 -3.78 10.20 -21.34
CA ALA A 447 -3.09 9.48 -20.28
C ALA A 447 -3.36 10.02 -18.86
N GLY A 448 -4.15 11.09 -18.70
CA GLY A 448 -4.64 11.56 -17.40
C GLY A 448 -3.75 12.58 -16.67
N PHE A 449 -2.68 13.09 -17.30
CA PHE A 449 -1.84 14.11 -16.67
C PHE A 449 -2.51 15.49 -16.65
N SER A 450 -2.37 16.19 -15.52
CA SER A 450 -2.76 17.60 -15.41
C SER A 450 -1.75 18.51 -16.12
N ARG A 451 -2.19 19.71 -16.53
CA ARG A 451 -1.28 20.71 -17.14
C ARG A 451 -0.09 21.08 -16.24
N LYS A 452 -0.27 21.02 -14.91
CA LYS A 452 0.82 21.29 -13.95
C LYS A 452 1.88 20.20 -13.98
N GLU A 453 1.47 18.94 -14.11
CA GLU A 453 2.38 17.81 -14.21
C GLU A 453 3.17 17.88 -15.52
N LEU A 454 2.47 18.15 -16.62
CA LEU A 454 3.09 18.32 -17.93
C LEU A 454 4.15 19.43 -17.95
N ASN A 455 3.81 20.59 -17.39
CA ASN A 455 4.76 21.69 -17.26
C ASN A 455 5.94 21.32 -16.35
N PHE A 456 5.72 20.59 -15.25
CA PHE A 456 6.80 20.19 -14.36
C PHE A 456 7.73 19.16 -15.00
N ILE A 457 7.18 18.15 -15.66
CA ILE A 457 7.92 17.16 -16.45
C ILE A 457 8.74 17.88 -17.53
N SER A 458 8.13 18.83 -18.26
CA SER A 458 8.83 19.65 -19.25
C SER A 458 10.03 20.37 -18.66
N ASN A 459 9.89 20.97 -17.49
CA ASN A 459 10.99 21.64 -16.80
C ASN A 459 12.08 20.65 -16.34
N LEU A 460 11.70 19.46 -15.86
CA LEU A 460 12.65 18.40 -15.50
C LEU A 460 13.46 17.95 -16.73
N SER A 461 12.82 17.78 -17.88
CA SER A 461 13.49 17.39 -19.12
C SER A 461 14.44 18.46 -19.62
N ARG A 462 14.02 19.73 -19.64
CA ARG A 462 14.90 20.85 -20.01
C ARG A 462 16.14 20.88 -19.11
N TYR A 463 15.91 20.76 -17.80
CA TYR A 463 17.01 20.72 -16.83
C TYR A 463 17.95 19.54 -17.11
N TYR A 464 17.42 18.36 -17.38
CA TYR A 464 18.26 17.20 -17.71
C TYR A 464 19.05 17.39 -19.01
N VAL A 465 18.40 17.88 -20.09
CA VAL A 465 19.07 18.14 -21.37
C VAL A 465 20.21 19.13 -21.18
N ASP A 466 19.97 20.24 -20.51
CA ASP A 466 20.99 21.23 -20.17
C ASP A 466 22.17 20.60 -19.39
N GLN A 467 21.89 19.74 -18.40
CA GLN A 467 22.93 19.07 -17.62
C GLN A 467 23.76 18.03 -18.38
N HIS A 468 23.21 17.46 -19.45
CA HIS A 468 23.83 16.35 -20.18
C HIS A 468 24.04 16.65 -21.66
N VAL A 469 24.00 17.93 -22.06
CA VAL A 469 23.97 18.33 -23.47
C VAL A 469 25.19 17.83 -24.25
N VAL A 470 26.39 17.90 -23.66
CA VAL A 470 27.63 17.42 -24.30
C VAL A 470 27.52 15.93 -24.66
N ARG A 471 27.11 15.09 -23.70
CA ARG A 471 26.93 13.64 -23.92
C ARG A 471 25.82 13.35 -24.94
N ILE A 472 24.72 14.12 -24.88
CA ILE A 472 23.62 14.00 -25.85
C ILE A 472 24.12 14.29 -27.26
N LEU A 473 24.91 15.34 -27.45
CA LEU A 473 25.49 15.70 -28.75
C LEU A 473 26.45 14.63 -29.26
N GLU A 474 27.30 14.07 -28.39
CA GLU A 474 28.18 12.93 -28.74
C GLU A 474 27.39 11.70 -29.20
N ASP A 475 26.29 11.37 -28.50
CA ASP A 475 25.43 10.24 -28.87
C ASP A 475 24.68 10.52 -30.19
N ILE A 476 24.27 11.78 -30.43
CA ILE A 476 23.70 12.21 -31.71
C ILE A 476 24.72 12.05 -32.83
N ASP A 477 25.94 12.56 -32.67
CA ASP A 477 26.97 12.55 -33.71
C ASP A 477 27.40 11.13 -34.04
N ARG A 478 27.53 10.27 -33.01
CA ARG A 478 27.83 8.84 -33.16
C ARG A 478 26.80 8.13 -34.05
N ILE A 479 25.52 8.43 -33.85
CA ILE A 479 24.44 7.76 -34.59
C ILE A 479 24.24 8.40 -35.96
N ALA A 480 24.29 9.74 -36.06
CA ALA A 480 24.09 10.49 -37.30
C ALA A 480 25.19 10.24 -38.34
N GLY A 481 26.43 9.95 -37.92
CA GLY A 481 27.56 9.64 -38.81
C GLY A 481 27.33 8.44 -39.74
N HIS A 482 26.29 7.65 -39.51
CA HIS A 482 25.91 6.50 -40.33
C HIS A 482 24.83 6.80 -41.38
N SER A 483 24.22 8.00 -41.38
CA SER A 483 23.10 8.35 -42.26
C SER A 483 23.53 9.26 -43.41
N GLN A 484 23.15 8.92 -44.64
CA GLN A 484 23.42 9.74 -45.83
C GLN A 484 22.48 10.95 -45.97
N THR A 485 21.32 10.92 -45.30
CA THR A 485 20.34 12.02 -45.28
C THR A 485 20.21 12.57 -43.86
N PRO A 486 19.99 13.88 -43.66
CA PRO A 486 19.76 14.46 -42.33
C PRO A 486 18.56 13.74 -41.69
N PRO A 487 18.79 12.90 -40.66
CA PRO A 487 17.72 12.12 -40.07
C PRO A 487 16.92 12.98 -39.09
N LEU A 488 15.66 12.62 -38.86
CA LEU A 488 14.94 13.14 -37.71
C LEU A 488 15.55 12.50 -36.45
N ILE A 489 16.10 13.33 -35.57
CA ILE A 489 16.69 12.84 -34.32
C ILE A 489 15.59 12.81 -33.25
N LEU A 490 15.41 11.62 -32.66
CA LEU A 490 14.49 11.35 -31.57
C LEU A 490 15.30 11.16 -30.28
N LEU A 491 15.37 12.21 -29.45
CA LEU A 491 15.90 12.08 -28.09
C LEU A 491 14.77 11.62 -27.17
N THR A 492 14.99 10.61 -26.34
CA THR A 492 14.06 10.14 -25.31
C THR A 492 14.71 10.24 -23.95
N VAL A 493 14.22 11.13 -23.08
CA VAL A 493 14.69 11.26 -21.69
C VAL A 493 13.81 10.41 -20.77
N ASP A 494 14.39 9.44 -20.06
CA ASP A 494 13.71 8.67 -19.02
C ASP A 494 13.91 9.35 -17.66
N LEU A 495 12.89 10.10 -17.26
CA LEU A 495 12.88 10.78 -15.96
C LEU A 495 12.54 9.84 -14.80
N VAL A 496 12.10 8.61 -15.02
CA VAL A 496 11.73 7.71 -13.92
C VAL A 496 12.93 6.91 -13.42
N SER A 497 13.89 6.62 -14.30
CA SER A 497 15.19 6.08 -13.90
C SER A 497 15.87 6.97 -12.84
N MET A 498 16.60 6.32 -11.92
CA MET A 498 17.35 6.97 -10.85
C MET A 498 18.79 6.44 -10.85
N PRO A 499 19.75 7.16 -11.46
CA PRO A 499 19.62 8.49 -12.06
C PRO A 499 18.81 8.51 -13.37
N PRO A 500 18.27 9.66 -13.80
CA PRO A 500 17.62 9.78 -15.10
C PRO A 500 18.58 9.43 -16.23
N THR A 501 18.04 8.86 -17.31
CA THR A 501 18.84 8.41 -18.47
C THR A 501 18.27 8.97 -19.77
N HIS A 502 18.99 8.80 -20.88
CA HIS A 502 18.50 9.17 -22.19
C HIS A 502 18.88 8.16 -23.26
N MET A 503 18.15 8.22 -24.38
CA MET A 503 18.37 7.40 -25.57
C MET A 503 18.14 8.24 -26.81
N VAL A 504 19.03 8.14 -27.79
CA VAL A 504 18.92 8.81 -29.10
C VAL A 504 18.57 7.77 -30.15
N LYS A 505 17.57 8.07 -31.00
CA LYS A 505 17.17 7.23 -32.14
C LYS A 505 17.09 8.08 -33.41
N LEU A 506 17.39 7.49 -34.56
CA LEU A 506 17.07 8.12 -35.85
C LEU A 506 15.69 7.67 -36.31
N ARG A 507 14.93 8.59 -36.90
CA ARG A 507 13.72 8.27 -37.64
C ARG A 507 13.80 8.81 -39.06
N LYS A 508 13.18 8.07 -39.98
CA LYS A 508 12.89 8.59 -41.31
C LYS A 508 11.92 9.77 -41.16
N PRO A 509 12.12 10.88 -41.90
CA PRO A 509 11.17 11.98 -41.92
C PRO A 509 9.77 11.45 -42.22
N SER A 510 8.80 11.75 -41.34
CA SER A 510 7.40 11.43 -41.57
C SER A 510 6.70 12.70 -42.04
N PRO A 511 5.82 12.63 -43.07
CA PRO A 511 5.09 13.80 -43.57
C PRO A 511 4.19 14.48 -42.51
N ILE A 512 3.95 13.81 -41.37
CA ILE A 512 3.18 14.35 -40.24
C ILE A 512 4.00 15.39 -39.46
N PHE A 513 5.32 15.19 -39.34
CA PHE A 513 6.21 16.14 -38.71
C PHE A 513 6.82 16.97 -39.86
N GLY A 514 6.49 18.27 -39.92
CA GLY A 514 6.78 19.12 -41.07
C GLY A 514 8.26 19.09 -41.54
N PRO A 515 8.52 19.55 -42.78
CA PRO A 515 9.77 19.32 -43.50
C PRO A 515 10.92 20.26 -43.09
N SER A 516 11.18 20.47 -41.81
CA SER A 516 12.42 21.12 -41.38
C SER A 516 13.50 20.06 -41.20
N ALA A 517 14.15 19.73 -42.32
CA ALA A 517 15.33 18.88 -42.32
C ALA A 517 16.43 19.52 -41.44
N GLY A 518 16.83 18.82 -40.37
CA GLY A 518 17.84 19.29 -39.41
C GLY A 518 17.35 19.51 -37.98
N ASP A 519 16.04 19.46 -37.73
CA ASP A 519 15.48 19.66 -36.38
C ASP A 519 15.63 18.41 -35.49
N ILE A 520 15.91 18.63 -34.20
CA ILE A 520 16.04 17.59 -33.18
C ILE A 520 14.78 17.60 -32.31
N ILE A 521 13.89 16.63 -32.53
CA ILE A 521 12.68 16.53 -31.71
C ILE A 521 12.99 15.74 -30.43
N VAL A 522 12.83 16.40 -29.29
CA VAL A 522 13.07 15.80 -27.98
C VAL A 522 11.76 15.31 -27.38
N TYR A 523 11.63 13.99 -27.39
CA TYR A 523 10.61 13.27 -26.67
C TYR A 523 11.07 13.00 -25.24
N VAL A 524 10.11 13.00 -24.34
CA VAL A 524 10.33 12.66 -22.95
C VAL A 524 9.55 11.40 -22.70
N SER A 525 10.26 10.39 -22.21
CA SER A 525 9.66 9.17 -21.70
C SER A 525 9.34 9.39 -20.23
N VAL A 526 8.06 9.35 -19.91
CA VAL A 526 7.57 9.38 -18.53
C VAL A 526 6.76 8.11 -18.33
N MET A 527 6.81 7.49 -17.15
CA MET A 527 5.87 6.39 -16.87
C MET A 527 4.44 6.90 -17.06
N THR A 528 3.64 6.18 -17.86
CA THR A 528 2.19 6.41 -17.84
C THR A 528 1.66 6.14 -16.44
N PRO A 529 0.52 6.74 -16.08
CA PRO A 529 -0.33 6.18 -15.06
C PRO A 529 -0.63 4.73 -15.47
N ASN A 530 -1.42 4.47 -16.50
CA ASN A 530 -2.03 3.16 -16.83
C ASN A 530 -1.18 1.87 -16.97
N GLY A 531 0.13 1.83 -16.65
CA GLY A 531 0.93 0.61 -16.61
C GLY A 531 1.31 0.05 -17.98
N ASN A 532 0.82 0.66 -19.06
CA ASN A 532 1.01 0.25 -20.46
C ASN A 532 2.37 0.66 -21.03
N GLY A 533 3.39 0.74 -20.18
CA GLY A 533 4.73 1.21 -20.53
C GLY A 533 4.91 2.74 -20.44
N PRO A 534 6.11 3.24 -20.77
CA PRO A 534 6.40 4.65 -20.75
C PRO A 534 5.55 5.40 -21.78
N LEU A 535 4.85 6.44 -21.33
CA LEU A 535 4.28 7.41 -22.24
C LEU A 535 5.43 8.18 -22.87
N ARG A 536 5.49 8.18 -24.20
CA ARG A 536 6.36 9.08 -24.93
C ARG A 536 5.57 10.31 -25.28
N ALA A 537 6.00 11.43 -24.72
CA ALA A 537 5.43 12.73 -24.93
C ALA A 537 6.45 13.57 -25.70
N ALA A 538 6.07 14.16 -26.84
CA ALA A 538 6.87 15.26 -27.39
C ALA A 538 6.68 16.46 -26.46
N ILE A 539 7.75 16.92 -25.83
CA ILE A 539 7.65 18.03 -24.86
C ILE A 539 8.51 19.22 -25.26
N LEU A 540 9.58 18.97 -26.03
CA LEU A 540 10.58 19.98 -26.39
C LEU A 540 11.01 19.76 -27.83
N ASP A 541 11.26 20.86 -28.51
CA ASP A 541 11.90 20.87 -29.82
C ASP A 541 13.15 21.72 -29.64
N TYR A 542 14.27 21.19 -30.08
CA TYR A 542 15.54 21.87 -30.03
C TYR A 542 16.12 21.89 -31.43
N SER A 543 16.65 23.04 -31.84
CA SER A 543 17.59 23.02 -32.96
C SER A 543 18.94 22.47 -32.49
N ARG A 544 19.74 21.95 -33.43
CA ARG A 544 21.13 21.59 -33.13
C ARG A 544 21.91 22.79 -32.59
N GLU A 545 21.68 23.97 -33.17
CA GLU A 545 22.32 25.24 -32.75
C GLU A 545 21.98 25.60 -31.29
N GLU A 546 20.74 25.37 -30.84
CA GLU A 546 20.36 25.61 -29.44
C GLU A 546 21.11 24.68 -28.49
N LEU A 547 21.26 23.40 -28.84
CA LEU A 547 22.02 22.46 -28.02
C LEU A 547 23.52 22.78 -28.02
N ASP A 548 24.09 23.12 -29.18
CA ASP A 548 25.49 23.53 -29.28
C ASP A 548 25.72 24.81 -28.43
N SER A 549 24.80 25.77 -28.46
CA SER A 549 24.87 26.97 -27.62
C SER A 549 24.84 26.66 -26.11
N PHE A 550 24.03 25.69 -25.67
CA PHE A 550 24.06 25.24 -24.27
C PHE A 550 25.38 24.56 -23.91
N ALA A 551 25.94 23.77 -24.83
CA ALA A 551 27.23 23.11 -24.62
C ALA A 551 28.37 24.13 -24.49
N GLU A 552 28.39 25.17 -25.32
CA GLU A 552 29.38 26.25 -25.25
C GLU A 552 29.31 27.00 -23.91
N GLY A 553 28.12 27.38 -23.45
CA GLY A 553 27.95 28.08 -22.17
C GLY A 553 28.42 27.27 -20.95
N ARG A 554 28.39 25.93 -21.03
CA ARG A 554 28.85 25.01 -19.97
C ARG A 554 30.36 24.93 -19.85
N VAL A 555 31.05 24.90 -20.98
CA VAL A 555 32.52 24.82 -21.01
C VAL A 555 33.13 26.02 -20.25
N GLU A 556 32.47 27.17 -20.31
CA GLU A 556 32.88 28.36 -19.56
C GLU A 556 32.68 28.22 -18.04
N GLU A 557 31.57 27.67 -17.56
CA GLU A 557 31.30 27.48 -16.13
C GLU A 557 32.23 26.44 -15.46
N ASP A 558 32.46 25.29 -16.10
CA ASP A 558 33.32 24.24 -15.55
C ASP A 558 34.81 24.61 -15.55
N SER A 559 35.24 25.50 -16.46
CA SER A 559 36.62 26.00 -16.49
C SER A 559 36.97 26.93 -15.30
N GLY A 560 35.96 27.42 -14.58
CA GLY A 560 36.12 28.38 -13.47
C GLY A 560 36.00 27.81 -12.06
N VAL A 561 35.50 26.57 -11.90
CA VAL A 561 35.12 26.02 -10.59
C VAL A 561 35.54 24.54 -10.49
N VAL A 562 36.73 24.28 -9.95
CA VAL A 562 37.14 22.94 -9.51
C VAL A 562 36.38 22.61 -8.22
N VAL A 563 35.12 22.19 -8.33
CA VAL A 563 34.40 21.56 -7.21
C VAL A 563 34.78 20.09 -7.21
N ASP A 564 35.73 19.77 -6.31
CA ASP A 564 35.99 18.47 -5.70
C ASP A 564 35.85 17.26 -6.65
N GLY A 565 36.97 16.83 -7.27
CA GLY A 565 37.08 15.91 -8.42
C GLY A 565 36.45 14.51 -8.34
N ARG A 566 35.17 14.41 -7.95
CA ARG A 566 34.33 13.23 -8.06
C ARG A 566 33.75 13.20 -9.47
N ARG A 567 34.21 12.25 -10.29
CA ARG A 567 33.54 11.90 -11.55
C ARG A 567 32.09 11.52 -11.26
N ASP A 568 31.17 11.98 -12.11
CA ASP A 568 29.76 11.60 -12.03
C ASP A 568 29.62 10.07 -12.17
N PRO A 569 29.20 9.34 -11.13
CA PRO A 569 29.09 7.88 -11.19
C PRO A 569 28.04 7.40 -12.22
N ALA A 570 27.19 8.29 -12.75
CA ALA A 570 26.28 7.99 -13.85
C ALA A 570 26.95 7.93 -15.24
N SER A 571 28.27 8.17 -15.33
CA SER A 571 29.00 8.16 -16.61
C SER A 571 29.36 6.76 -17.13
N GLU A 572 29.22 5.68 -16.35
CA GLU A 572 29.60 4.33 -16.78
C GLU A 572 28.46 3.59 -17.51
N VAL A 573 28.66 3.44 -18.83
CA VAL A 573 28.09 2.47 -19.79
C VAL A 573 26.56 2.29 -19.80
N VAL A 574 25.88 3.00 -20.72
CA VAL A 574 24.54 2.63 -21.22
C VAL A 574 24.73 1.74 -22.46
N PRO A 575 24.14 0.55 -22.55
CA PRO A 575 24.27 -0.32 -23.72
C PRO A 575 23.61 0.30 -24.96
N LEU A 576 24.33 0.29 -26.08
CA LEU A 576 23.84 0.71 -27.39
C LEU A 576 22.82 -0.31 -27.90
N ILE A 577 21.54 0.08 -27.99
CA ILE A 577 20.51 -0.75 -28.62
C ILE A 577 20.14 -0.10 -29.96
N ILE A 578 20.73 -0.62 -31.04
CA ILE A 578 20.30 -0.32 -32.41
C ILE A 578 19.14 -1.27 -32.71
N GLU A 579 17.91 -0.79 -32.59
CA GLU A 579 16.74 -1.50 -33.11
C GLU A 579 16.50 -1.05 -34.56
N ASP A 580 16.82 -1.92 -35.51
CA ASP A 580 16.29 -1.80 -36.87
C ASP A 580 14.79 -2.09 -36.81
N VAL A 581 13.98 -1.04 -36.89
CA VAL A 581 12.52 -1.14 -36.98
C VAL A 581 12.16 -1.05 -38.47
N ASP A 582 11.83 -2.19 -39.06
CA ASP A 582 11.14 -2.29 -40.35
C ASP A 582 9.70 -1.76 -40.28
#